data_AF-A0A2R6ESG9-F1
#
_entry.id   AF-A0A2R6ESG9-F1
#
_cell.length_a   1.000
_cell.length_b   1.000
_cell.length_c   1.000
_cell.angle_alpha   90.00
_cell.angle_beta   90.00
_cell.angle_gamma   90.00
#
_symmetry.space_group_name_H-M   'P 1'
#
loop_
_entity.id
_entity.type
_entity.pdbx_description
1 polymer ?
#
loop_
_entity_poly.entity_id
_entity_poly.type
_entity_poly.pdbx_seq_one_letter_code
_entity_poly.pdbx_strand_id
1 'polypeptide(L)'
;MSATEEVVAEEPMSDPEFREKLRELPPSAKLVAKVLEGSSPLSQGQLADESLLPDRTVRYALNRLEEEGLVGSRYSFHDARKQVYFLAN
;
A
#
# COMPACT_ATOMS: atom_id res chain seq x y z
N MET A 1 -5.42 30.14 15.00
CA MET A 1 -4.17 29.42 14.73
C MET A 1 -4.47 27.93 14.78
N SER A 2 -4.90 27.36 13.66
CA SER A 2 -4.85 25.91 13.43
C SER A 2 -4.51 25.77 11.96
N ALA A 3 -3.22 25.72 11.68
CA ALA A 3 -2.74 25.14 10.45
C ALA A 3 -3.13 23.67 10.53
N THR A 4 -4.23 23.30 9.89
CA THR A 4 -4.36 21.96 9.34
C THR A 4 -3.22 21.86 8.33
N GLU A 5 -2.11 21.26 8.75
CA GLU A 5 -1.10 20.76 7.84
C GLU A 5 -1.79 19.70 6.99
N GLU A 6 -2.39 20.14 5.89
CA GLU A 6 -2.55 19.31 4.71
C GLU A 6 -1.14 18.89 4.33
N VAL A 7 -0.72 17.74 4.86
CA VAL A 7 0.37 16.96 4.30
C VAL A 7 -0.06 16.65 2.87
N VAL A 8 0.38 17.50 1.95
CA VAL A 8 0.45 17.21 0.53
C VAL A 8 1.43 16.05 0.42
N ALA A 9 0.92 14.83 0.65
CA ALA A 9 1.67 13.62 0.41
C ALA A 9 1.98 13.64 -1.08
N GLU A 10 3.25 13.82 -1.42
CA GLU A 10 3.69 13.57 -2.78
C GLU A 10 3.24 12.16 -3.14
N GLU A 11 2.31 12.03 -4.09
CA GLU A 11 1.74 10.73 -4.39
C GLU A 11 2.85 9.85 -4.96
N PRO A 12 3.27 8.75 -4.27
CA PRO A 12 4.40 7.94 -4.71
C PRO A 12 4.18 7.35 -6.12
N MET A 13 2.92 7.26 -6.56
CA MET A 13 2.55 6.87 -7.93
C MET A 13 2.97 7.88 -9.03
N SER A 14 3.38 9.09 -8.64
CA SER A 14 3.88 10.14 -9.54
C SER A 14 5.38 10.00 -9.82
N ASP A 15 6.12 9.30 -8.95
CA ASP A 15 7.55 9.04 -9.13
C ASP A 15 7.78 8.10 -10.33
N PRO A 16 8.59 8.50 -11.34
CA PRO A 16 8.96 7.65 -12.46
C PRO A 16 9.57 6.31 -12.05
N GLU A 17 10.45 6.27 -11.05
CA GLU A 17 11.12 5.03 -10.63
C GLU A 17 10.11 4.07 -9.98
N PHE A 18 9.25 4.57 -9.09
CA PHE A 18 8.14 3.82 -8.54
C PHE A 18 7.28 3.19 -9.64
N ARG A 19 6.89 3.97 -10.65
CA ARG A 19 6.04 3.49 -11.75
C ARG A 19 6.72 2.45 -12.62
N GLU A 20 8.03 2.55 -12.81
CA GLU A 20 8.81 1.56 -13.56
C GLU A 20 8.85 0.22 -12.83
N LYS A 21 9.23 0.22 -11.55
CA LYS A 21 9.21 -0.99 -10.71
C LYS A 21 7.83 -1.63 -10.66
N LEU A 22 6.78 -0.81 -10.44
CA LEU A 22 5.41 -1.29 -10.39
C LEU A 22 4.94 -1.93 -11.71
N ARG A 23 5.45 -1.45 -12.86
CA ARG A 23 5.07 -1.98 -14.19
C ARG A 23 5.46 -3.45 -14.35
N GLU A 24 6.64 -3.81 -13.85
CA GLU A 24 7.21 -5.16 -13.92
C GLU A 24 6.53 -6.15 -12.97
N LEU A 25 5.76 -5.65 -11.99
CA LEU A 25 5.05 -6.47 -11.02
C LEU A 25 3.77 -7.14 -11.59
N PRO A 26 3.35 -8.28 -11.01
CA PRO A 26 2.16 -8.99 -11.45
C PRO A 26 0.87 -8.16 -11.26
N PRO A 27 -0.21 -8.47 -11.99
CA PRO A 27 -1.46 -7.71 -11.92
C PRO A 27 -2.04 -7.56 -10.50
N SER A 28 -1.91 -8.59 -9.67
CA SER A 28 -2.39 -8.55 -8.28
C SER A 28 -1.63 -7.52 -7.43
N ALA A 29 -0.31 -7.41 -7.61
CA ALA A 29 0.50 -6.39 -6.93
C ALA A 29 0.13 -4.98 -7.39
N LYS A 30 -0.04 -4.78 -8.70
CA LYS A 30 -0.50 -3.50 -9.25
C LYS A 30 -1.86 -3.08 -8.71
N LEU A 31 -2.81 -4.01 -8.61
CA LEU A 31 -4.12 -3.75 -8.04
C LEU A 31 -4.03 -3.36 -6.55
N VAL A 32 -3.24 -4.09 -5.76
CA VAL A 32 -3.04 -3.76 -4.34
C VAL A 32 -2.40 -2.39 -4.16
N ALA A 33 -1.39 -2.03 -4.97
CA ALA A 33 -0.80 -0.69 -4.94
C ALA A 33 -1.83 0.39 -5.29
N LYS A 34 -2.72 0.12 -6.25
CA LYS A 34 -3.81 1.02 -6.62
C LYS A 34 -4.83 1.21 -5.49
N VAL A 35 -5.15 0.15 -4.73
CA VAL A 35 -6.05 0.23 -3.56
C VAL A 35 -5.42 1.04 -2.43
N LEU A 36 -4.10 0.95 -2.25
CA LEU A 36 -3.37 1.74 -1.26
C LEU A 36 -3.21 3.22 -1.65
N GLU A 37 -3.38 3.58 -2.92
CA GLU A 37 -3.27 4.95 -3.41
C GLU A 37 -4.38 5.83 -2.84
N GLY A 38 -4.00 6.92 -2.14
CA GLY A 38 -4.94 7.85 -1.51
C GLY A 38 -5.67 7.29 -0.27
N SER A 39 -5.38 6.05 0.13
CA SER A 39 -5.98 5.40 1.29
C SER A 39 -5.13 5.60 2.55
N SER A 40 -5.78 5.67 3.72
CA SER A 40 -5.07 5.48 4.99
C SER A 40 -4.48 4.06 5.06
N PRO A 41 -3.44 3.79 5.87
CA PRO A 41 -2.84 2.47 5.92
C PRO A 41 -3.86 1.34 6.18
N LEU A 42 -3.88 0.33 5.31
CA LEU A 42 -4.87 -0.75 5.32
C LEU A 42 -4.28 -2.05 5.85
N SER A 43 -5.05 -2.80 6.64
CA SER A 43 -4.68 -4.17 7.03
C SER A 43 -4.80 -5.14 5.86
N GLN A 44 -4.17 -6.32 5.97
CA GLN A 44 -4.27 -7.36 4.93
C GLN A 44 -5.73 -7.76 4.64
N GLY A 45 -6.59 -7.81 5.66
CA GLY A 45 -8.01 -8.12 5.50
C GLY A 45 -8.78 -7.04 4.73
N GLN A 46 -8.55 -5.77 5.07
CA GLN A 46 -9.15 -4.64 4.33
C GLN A 46 -8.70 -4.62 2.87
N LEU A 47 -7.42 -4.91 2.62
CA LEU A 47 -6.92 -5.05 1.25
C LEU A 47 -7.60 -6.19 0.49
N ALA A 48 -7.91 -7.31 1.15
CA ALA A 48 -8.66 -8.40 0.53
C ALA A 48 -10.09 -7.97 0.19
N ASP A 49 -10.76 -7.29 1.12
CA ASP A 49 -12.12 -6.81 0.94
C ASP A 49 -12.22 -5.75 -0.19
N GLU A 50 -11.30 -4.78 -0.21
CA GLU A 50 -11.32 -3.68 -1.18
C GLU A 50 -10.86 -4.10 -2.58
N SER A 51 -9.86 -4.99 -2.67
CA SER A 51 -9.36 -5.48 -3.96
C SER A 51 -10.18 -6.63 -4.55
N LEU A 52 -11.07 -7.23 -3.76
CA LEU A 52 -11.80 -8.47 -4.08
C LEU A 52 -10.87 -9.66 -4.40
N LEU A 53 -9.63 -9.60 -3.92
CA LEU A 53 -8.66 -10.68 -4.05
C LEU A 53 -8.74 -11.61 -2.82
N PRO A 54 -8.55 -12.93 -3.00
CA PRO A 54 -8.38 -13.83 -1.86
C PRO A 54 -7.17 -13.45 -0.99
N ASP A 55 -7.24 -13.70 0.32
CA ASP A 55 -6.18 -13.38 1.28
C ASP A 55 -4.78 -13.83 0.85
N ARG A 56 -4.68 -15.03 0.25
CA ARG A 56 -3.41 -15.58 -0.25
C ARG A 56 -2.82 -14.73 -1.37
N THR A 57 -3.67 -14.20 -2.24
CA THR A 57 -3.27 -13.34 -3.36
C THR A 57 -2.86 -11.96 -2.85
N VAL A 58 -3.56 -11.41 -1.86
CA VAL A 58 -3.14 -10.16 -1.20
C VAL A 58 -1.79 -10.33 -0.51
N ARG A 59 -1.58 -11.42 0.22
CA ARG A 59 -0.27 -11.71 0.83
C ARG A 59 0.84 -11.79 -0.21
N TYR A 60 0.58 -12.52 -1.30
CA TYR A 60 1.53 -12.61 -2.40
C TYR A 60 1.84 -11.24 -3.00
N ALA A 61 0.81 -10.43 -3.26
CA ALA A 61 0.95 -9.07 -3.79
C ALA A 61 1.76 -8.15 -2.86
N LEU A 62 1.46 -8.16 -1.56
CA LEU A 62 2.19 -7.38 -0.56
C LEU A 62 3.66 -7.79 -0.49
N ASN A 63 3.95 -9.09 -0.44
CA ASN A 63 5.34 -9.58 -0.46
C ASN A 63 6.11 -9.06 -1.69
N ARG A 64 5.49 -9.08 -2.88
CA ARG A 64 6.12 -8.56 -4.11
C ARG A 64 6.36 -7.06 -4.07
N LEU A 65 5.42 -6.30 -3.51
CA LEU A 65 5.57 -4.85 -3.35
C LEU A 65 6.64 -4.50 -2.30
N GLU A 66 6.72 -5.25 -1.20
CA GLU A 66 7.75 -5.08 -0.16
C GLU A 66 9.15 -5.43 -0.68
N GLU A 67 9.27 -6.51 -1.47
CA GLU A 67 10.53 -6.91 -2.14
C GLU A 67 11.10 -5.79 -3.02
N GLU A 68 10.23 -5.05 -3.74
CA GLU A 68 10.62 -3.90 -4.58
C GLU A 68 10.72 -2.57 -3.82
N GLY A 69 10.40 -2.58 -2.52
CA GLY A 69 10.38 -1.39 -1.68
C GLY A 69 9.28 -0.38 -2.03
N LEU A 70 8.19 -0.83 -2.65
CA LEU A 70 7.06 0.01 -3.08
C LEU A 70 5.97 0.16 -2.00
N VAL A 71 5.97 -0.70 -0.99
CA VAL A 71 5.11 -0.58 0.19
C VAL A 71 5.90 -0.74 1.47
N GLY A 72 5.46 -0.01 2.49
CA GLY A 72 5.90 -0.19 3.88
C GLY A 72 4.81 -0.84 4.71
N SER A 73 5.22 -1.41 5.84
CA SER A 73 4.31 -1.95 6.85
C SER A 73 4.66 -1.47 8.25
N ARG A 74 3.65 -1.36 9.12
CA ARG A 74 3.81 -1.05 10.55
C ARG A 74 2.71 -1.70 11.36
N TYR A 75 2.91 -1.85 12.67
CA TYR A 75 1.83 -2.28 13.56
C TYR A 75 0.70 -1.25 13.59
N SER A 76 -0.53 -1.73 13.62
CA SER A 76 -1.72 -0.88 13.73
C SER A 76 -1.74 -0.20 15.09
N PHE A 77 -2.13 1.08 15.10
CA PHE A 77 -2.38 1.80 16.35
C PHE A 77 -3.63 1.32 17.08
N HIS A 78 -4.56 0.63 16.39
CA HIS A 78 -5.80 0.11 16.97
C HIS A 78 -5.63 -1.30 17.56
N ASP A 79 -4.79 -2.13 16.95
CA ASP A 79 -4.46 -3.48 17.43
C ASP A 79 -3.01 -3.80 17.08
N ALA A 80 -2.11 -3.76 18.05
CA ALA A 80 -0.68 -3.97 17.86
C ALA A 80 -0.31 -5.37 17.35
N ARG A 81 -1.26 -6.33 17.32
CA ARG A 81 -1.03 -7.65 16.72
C ARG A 81 -1.24 -7.66 15.21
N LYS A 82 -1.88 -6.61 14.67
CA LYS A 82 -2.16 -6.46 13.24
C LYS A 82 -1.15 -5.52 12.61
N GLN A 83 -0.72 -5.85 11.40
CA GLN A 83 0.01 -4.93 10.54
C GLN A 83 -0.94 -4.18 9.62
N VAL A 84 -0.54 -2.96 9.27
CA VAL A 84 -1.14 -2.14 8.21
C VAL A 84 -0.07 -1.76 7.21
N TYR A 85 -0.47 -1.64 5.96
CA TYR A 85 0.38 -1.39 4.80
C TYR A 85 0.06 -0.03 4.18
N PHE A 86 1.07 0.60 3.60
CA PHE A 86 0.98 1.91 2.95
C PHE A 86 2.01 1.99 1.83
N LEU A 87 1.78 2.86 0.83
CA LEU A 87 2.77 3.08 -0.23
C LEU A 87 4.04 3.68 0.37
N ALA A 88 5.20 3.14 -0.02
CA ALA A 88 6.49 3.70 0.35
C ALA A 88 6.74 4.97 -0.48
N ASN A 89 7.34 5.96 0.17
CA ASN A 89 7.66 7.27 -0.42
C ASN A 89 9.13 7.35 -0.84
#